data_AF-A0A9N8P7F7-F1
#
_entry.id   AF-A0A9N8P7F7-F1
#
_cell.length_a   1.000
_cell.length_b   1.000
_cell.length_c   1.000
_cell.angle_alpha   90.00
_cell.angle_beta   90.00
_cell.angle_gamma   90.00
#
_symmetry.space_group_name_H-M   'P 1'
#
loop_
_entity.id
_entity.type
_entity.pdbx_description
1 polymer ?
#
loop_
_entity_poly.entity_id
_entity_poly.type
_entity_poly.pdbx_seq_one_letter_code
_entity_poly.pdbx_strand_id
1 'polypeptide(L)'
;MPSSTPSFGEVEYWNTRFTKEEQFDWLADFAVLEPWLKKAITEKSGHDERPQVLHIGCGSSALSTQLRDLVDSPQQIHNVDYSSVVIERNRQRESEMLRTMASEIEPCRWSTLDLLSASQILDVENFGDEYDVIIDKSTSDAISCAEDVAVDLPYCINTTNTNRSPAQKQEMIYPLHILAIHLAYLARPNCLWIVLSYSSSRFSSWEDATPPGSPKLDQIWEMHRHEKIEQPPDPEDNVHRPPTMHHLYILKRTDVVLNRVI
;
A
#
# COMPACT_ATOMS: atom_id res chain seq x y z
N MET A 1 6.56 17.28 29.48
CA MET A 1 5.74 16.50 28.53
C MET A 1 6.68 16.09 27.40
N PRO A 2 6.83 14.81 27.04
CA PRO A 2 7.53 14.47 25.81
C PRO A 2 6.82 15.13 24.62
N SER A 3 7.59 15.44 23.58
CA SER A 3 7.12 16.01 22.31
C SER A 3 5.88 15.28 21.79
N SER A 4 4.94 16.03 21.21
CA SER A 4 3.74 15.54 20.52
C SER A 4 3.95 14.20 19.82
N THR A 5 3.00 13.27 19.99
CA THR A 5 2.95 12.00 19.27
C THR A 5 3.21 12.25 17.77
N PRO A 6 4.04 11.42 17.11
CA PRO A 6 4.27 11.57 15.67
C PRO A 6 2.96 11.53 14.89
N SER A 7 2.74 12.51 14.01
CA SER A 7 1.57 12.56 13.13
C SER A 7 1.82 11.68 11.90
N PHE A 8 1.72 10.36 12.07
CA PHE A 8 2.00 9.40 10.99
C PHE A 8 1.04 9.52 9.79
N GLY A 9 -0.08 10.23 9.93
CA GLY A 9 -0.97 10.57 8.82
C GLY A 9 -0.51 11.76 7.97
N GLU A 10 0.34 12.65 8.50
CA GLU A 10 0.73 13.90 7.83
C GLU A 10 1.95 13.72 6.92
N VAL A 11 1.83 14.13 5.65
CA VAL A 11 2.92 14.02 4.67
C VAL A 11 4.15 14.85 5.07
N GLU A 12 3.95 15.98 5.75
CA GLU A 12 5.02 16.85 6.24
C GLU A 12 5.94 16.15 7.25
N TYR A 13 5.37 15.30 8.11
CA TYR A 13 6.13 14.48 9.04
C TYR A 13 7.08 13.56 8.26
N TRP A 14 6.57 12.86 7.25
CA TRP A 14 7.35 11.94 6.44
C TRP A 14 8.36 12.64 5.55
N ASN A 15 7.99 13.73 4.88
CA ASN A 15 8.92 14.56 4.12
C ASN A 15 10.12 14.98 4.99
N THR A 16 9.85 15.46 6.22
CA THR A 16 10.87 15.86 7.18
C THR A 16 11.74 14.68 7.60
N ARG A 17 11.13 13.55 7.97
CA ARG A 17 11.85 12.33 8.35
C ARG A 17 12.76 11.86 7.22
N PHE A 18 12.20 11.76 6.01
CA PHE A 18 12.92 11.29 4.86
C PHE A 18 14.07 12.22 4.54
N THR A 19 14.03 13.55 4.70
CA THR A 19 15.24 14.38 4.47
C THR A 19 16.51 13.91 5.20
N LYS A 20 16.39 13.18 6.32
CA LYS A 20 17.50 12.70 7.15
C LYS A 20 17.69 11.19 7.13
N GLU A 21 16.63 10.43 6.90
CA GLU A 21 16.67 8.97 6.95
C GLU A 21 17.35 8.40 5.71
N GLU A 22 18.39 7.60 5.93
CA GLU A 22 19.04 6.88 4.84
C GLU A 22 18.20 5.67 4.43
N GLN A 23 18.10 4.64 5.28
CA GLN A 23 17.34 3.44 5.00
C GLN A 23 16.76 2.94 6.31
N PHE A 24 15.46 2.66 6.34
CA PHE A 24 14.79 2.13 7.52
C PHE A 24 13.70 1.15 7.13
N ASP A 25 13.68 0.00 7.80
CA ASP A 25 12.70 -1.05 7.61
C ASP A 25 11.75 -1.11 8.80
N TRP A 26 10.48 -0.81 8.55
CA TRP A 26 9.42 -0.95 9.55
C TRP A 26 9.06 -2.42 9.77
N LEU A 27 8.67 -2.73 11.01
CA LEU A 27 8.23 -4.02 11.50
C LEU A 27 9.32 -5.10 11.45
N ALA A 28 9.41 -5.82 10.33
CA ALA A 28 10.23 -7.01 10.20
C ALA A 28 11.02 -6.99 8.89
N ASP A 29 12.06 -7.81 8.85
CA ASP A 29 12.89 -8.02 7.67
C ASP A 29 12.08 -8.65 6.52
N PHE A 30 12.54 -8.39 5.30
CA PHE A 30 11.99 -8.95 4.07
C PHE A 30 11.82 -10.47 4.11
N ALA A 31 12.69 -11.19 4.81
CA ALA A 31 12.63 -12.65 4.97
C ALA A 31 11.28 -13.15 5.52
N VAL A 32 10.55 -12.32 6.26
CA VAL A 32 9.20 -12.64 6.75
C VAL A 32 8.16 -12.63 5.62
N LEU A 33 8.30 -11.71 4.66
CA LEU A 33 7.39 -11.53 3.54
C LEU A 33 7.79 -12.35 2.31
N GLU A 34 9.08 -12.59 2.12
CA GLU A 34 9.65 -13.22 0.92
C GLU A 34 8.93 -14.51 0.50
N PRO A 35 8.64 -15.49 1.38
CA PRO A 35 7.96 -16.72 0.96
C PRO A 35 6.55 -16.46 0.41
N TRP A 36 5.84 -15.49 0.99
CA TRP A 36 4.48 -15.11 0.59
C TRP A 36 4.47 -14.34 -0.71
N LEU A 37 5.38 -13.38 -0.85
CA LEU A 37 5.55 -12.58 -2.05
C LEU A 37 5.99 -13.45 -3.23
N LYS A 38 6.99 -14.31 -3.02
CA LYS A 38 7.47 -15.24 -4.04
C LYS A 38 6.36 -16.17 -4.51
N LYS A 39 5.59 -16.74 -3.57
CA LYS A 39 4.44 -17.59 -3.90
C LYS A 39 3.39 -16.81 -4.69
N ALA A 40 2.97 -15.64 -4.20
CA ALA A 40 1.96 -14.82 -4.84
C ALA A 40 2.36 -14.40 -6.26
N ILE A 41 3.58 -13.91 -6.44
CA ILE A 41 4.11 -13.52 -7.75
C ILE A 41 4.16 -14.75 -8.67
N THR A 42 4.71 -15.88 -8.21
CA THR A 42 4.80 -17.10 -9.02
C THR A 42 3.43 -17.65 -9.44
N GLU A 43 2.45 -17.64 -8.52
CA GLU A 43 1.07 -18.10 -8.82
C GLU A 43 0.35 -17.19 -9.83
N LYS A 44 0.80 -15.95 -9.99
CA LYS A 44 0.27 -14.99 -10.97
C LYS A 44 1.06 -14.96 -12.27
N SER A 45 2.28 -15.52 -12.29
CA SER A 45 3.05 -15.72 -13.51
C SER A 45 2.44 -16.85 -14.36
N GLY A 46 1.70 -16.46 -15.40
CA GLY A 46 1.20 -17.37 -16.44
C GLY A 46 2.24 -17.63 -17.53
N HIS A 47 1.91 -18.45 -18.54
CA HIS A 47 2.85 -18.77 -19.63
C HIS A 47 3.32 -17.55 -20.44
N ASP A 48 2.51 -16.49 -20.54
CA ASP A 48 2.82 -15.26 -21.29
C ASP A 48 2.55 -13.95 -20.52
N GLU A 49 2.09 -14.03 -19.27
CA GLU A 49 1.72 -12.84 -18.47
C GLU A 49 2.68 -12.64 -17.30
N ARG A 50 3.28 -11.45 -17.26
CA ARG A 50 4.16 -11.01 -16.16
C ARG A 50 3.35 -10.24 -15.12
N PRO A 51 3.24 -10.74 -13.88
CA PRO A 51 2.42 -10.09 -12.87
C PRO A 51 2.96 -8.70 -12.53
N GLN A 52 2.05 -7.75 -12.38
CA GLN A 52 2.35 -6.38 -11.99
C GLN A 52 2.27 -6.25 -10.47
N VAL A 53 3.30 -5.67 -9.87
CA VAL A 53 3.47 -5.55 -8.41
C VAL A 53 3.40 -4.08 -8.00
N LEU A 54 2.45 -3.73 -7.15
CA LEU A 54 2.37 -2.42 -6.51
C LEU A 54 2.90 -2.51 -5.08
N HIS A 55 3.94 -1.73 -4.77
CA HIS A 55 4.46 -1.59 -3.42
C HIS A 55 4.06 -0.22 -2.88
N ILE A 56 3.04 -0.22 -2.00
CA ILE A 56 2.49 1.01 -1.43
C ILE A 56 3.25 1.47 -0.20
N GLY A 57 3.32 2.80 -0.01
CA GLY A 57 4.05 3.44 1.09
C GLY A 57 5.48 2.92 1.20
N CYS A 58 6.18 2.85 0.07
CA CYS A 58 7.45 2.15 -0.03
C CYS A 58 8.54 2.71 0.89
N GLY A 59 8.42 3.99 1.29
CA GLY A 59 9.35 4.66 2.18
C GLY A 59 10.82 4.54 1.74
N SER A 60 11.71 4.50 2.71
CA SER A 60 13.16 4.34 2.51
C SER A 60 13.63 2.88 2.62
N SER A 61 12.69 1.93 2.64
CA SER A 61 12.93 0.50 2.87
C SER A 61 13.80 -0.14 1.78
N ALA A 62 14.61 -1.13 2.16
CA ALA A 62 15.33 -1.97 1.19
C ALA A 62 14.41 -2.91 0.39
N LEU A 63 13.15 -3.07 0.81
CA LEU A 63 12.17 -3.97 0.21
C LEU A 63 12.04 -3.74 -1.30
N SER A 64 11.96 -2.48 -1.73
CA SER A 64 11.84 -2.13 -3.15
C SER A 64 12.98 -2.68 -4.03
N THR A 65 14.18 -2.83 -3.47
CA THR A 65 15.33 -3.43 -4.15
C THR A 65 15.27 -4.96 -4.08
N GLN A 66 14.94 -5.51 -2.92
CA GLN A 66 14.82 -6.97 -2.70
C GLN A 66 13.72 -7.60 -3.55
N LEU A 67 12.65 -6.86 -3.85
CA LEU A 67 11.58 -7.31 -4.75
C LEU A 67 12.07 -7.65 -6.17
N ARG A 68 13.19 -7.08 -6.63
CA ARG A 68 13.76 -7.37 -7.97
C ARG A 68 14.12 -8.83 -8.12
N ASP A 69 14.53 -9.49 -7.05
CA ASP A 69 14.92 -10.91 -7.06
C ASP A 69 13.70 -11.84 -7.22
N LEU A 70 12.49 -11.30 -7.13
CA LEU A 70 11.23 -12.04 -7.24
C LEU A 70 10.52 -11.85 -8.60
N VAL A 71 11.00 -10.95 -9.47
CA VAL A 71 10.36 -10.62 -10.76
C VAL A 71 11.33 -10.79 -11.92
N ASP A 72 10.79 -10.96 -13.14
CA ASP A 72 11.61 -11.12 -14.35
C ASP A 72 12.20 -9.80 -14.83
N SER A 73 11.51 -8.69 -14.59
CA SER A 73 11.95 -7.34 -14.91
C SER A 73 11.58 -6.37 -13.78
N PRO A 74 12.48 -5.44 -13.37
CA PRO A 74 12.17 -4.41 -12.40
C PRO A 74 10.98 -3.53 -12.78
N GLN A 75 10.66 -3.40 -14.07
CA GLN A 75 9.49 -2.63 -14.53
C GLN A 75 8.15 -3.19 -14.04
N GLN A 76 8.10 -4.47 -13.66
CA GLN A 76 6.91 -5.05 -13.01
C GLN A 76 6.60 -4.39 -11.67
N ILE A 77 7.61 -3.83 -11.00
CA ILE A 77 7.48 -3.22 -9.68
C ILE A 77 7.16 -1.73 -9.84
N HIS A 78 6.04 -1.32 -9.27
CA HIS A 78 5.68 0.08 -9.08
C HIS A 78 5.72 0.41 -7.59
N ASN A 79 6.72 1.17 -7.20
CA ASN A 79 6.86 1.68 -5.85
C ASN A 79 6.18 3.04 -5.73
N VAL A 80 5.32 3.21 -4.74
CA VAL A 80 4.59 4.46 -4.54
C VAL A 80 4.65 4.92 -3.09
N ASP A 81 4.70 6.23 -2.91
CA ASP A 81 4.67 6.88 -1.61
C ASP A 81 4.11 8.29 -1.80
N TYR A 82 3.35 8.82 -0.85
CA TYR A 82 2.85 10.18 -0.96
C TYR A 82 3.94 11.25 -0.72
N SER A 83 5.10 10.85 -0.18
CA SER A 83 6.25 11.71 -0.02
C SER A 83 7.10 11.73 -1.29
N SER A 84 7.05 12.84 -2.02
CA SER A 84 7.93 13.05 -3.18
C SER A 84 9.42 13.03 -2.82
N VAL A 85 9.76 13.38 -1.58
CA VAL A 85 11.15 13.39 -1.07
C VAL A 85 11.77 12.00 -1.13
N VAL A 86 11.05 10.98 -0.66
CA VAL A 86 11.59 9.61 -0.64
C VAL A 86 11.58 8.96 -2.02
N ILE A 87 10.56 9.26 -2.82
CA ILE A 87 10.46 8.80 -4.21
C ILE A 87 11.64 9.31 -5.03
N GLU A 88 11.92 10.61 -5.00
CA GLU A 88 13.04 11.18 -5.75
C GLU A 88 14.38 10.60 -5.29
N ARG A 89 14.57 10.44 -3.97
CA ARG A 89 15.79 9.82 -3.46
C ARG A 89 15.96 8.38 -3.95
N ASN A 90 14.91 7.57 -3.89
CA ASN A 90 15.01 6.17 -4.30
C ASN A 90 15.29 6.04 -5.79
N ARG A 91 14.72 6.92 -6.64
CA ARG A 91 15.10 7.01 -8.07
C ARG A 91 16.58 7.34 -8.25
N GLN A 92 17.12 8.29 -7.49
CA GLN A 92 18.53 8.66 -7.56
C GLN A 92 19.44 7.50 -7.17
N ARG A 93 19.14 6.83 -6.06
CA ARG A 93 19.87 5.64 -5.59
C ARG A 93 19.84 4.50 -6.58
N GLU A 94 18.67 4.22 -7.13
CA GLU A 94 18.56 3.20 -8.17
C GLU A 94 19.38 3.58 -9.41
N SER A 95 19.28 4.83 -9.85
CA SER A 95 20.06 5.31 -11.00
C SER A 95 21.56 5.20 -10.76
N GLU A 96 22.03 5.47 -9.54
CA GLU A 96 23.43 5.27 -9.15
C GLU A 96 23.83 3.79 -9.18
N MET A 97 23.02 2.92 -8.59
CA MET A 97 23.22 1.47 -8.59
C MET A 97 23.27 0.90 -10.02
N LEU A 98 22.34 1.28 -10.89
CA LEU A 98 22.31 0.80 -12.28
C LEU A 98 23.53 1.28 -13.07
N ARG A 99 24.00 2.52 -12.84
CA ARG A 99 25.23 3.03 -13.45
C ARG A 99 26.47 2.26 -13.00
N THR A 100 26.59 1.91 -11.71
CA THR A 100 27.75 1.18 -11.19
C THR A 100 27.78 -0.28 -11.64
N MET A 101 26.62 -0.91 -11.83
CA MET A 101 26.52 -2.28 -12.33
C MET A 101 26.77 -2.42 -13.83
N ALA A 102 26.95 -1.29 -14.57
CA ALA A 102 27.14 -1.26 -16.03
C ALA A 102 26.10 -2.10 -16.80
N SER A 103 24.88 -2.19 -16.26
CA SER A 103 23.84 -3.08 -16.74
C SER A 103 22.76 -2.29 -17.46
N GLU A 104 22.32 -2.76 -18.63
CA GLU A 104 21.17 -2.22 -19.37
C GLU A 104 19.82 -2.66 -18.76
N ILE A 105 19.78 -2.86 -17.44
CA ILE A 105 18.54 -3.24 -16.75
C ILE A 105 17.68 -1.99 -16.59
N GLU A 106 16.43 -2.09 -17.02
CA GLU A 106 15.45 -1.04 -16.83
C GLU A 106 15.16 -0.81 -15.34
N PRO A 107 14.91 0.44 -14.91
CA PRO A 107 14.60 0.75 -13.54
C PRO A 107 13.21 0.25 -13.12
N CYS A 108 12.93 0.21 -11.82
CA CYS A 108 11.59 0.09 -11.29
C CYS A 108 10.77 1.34 -11.66
N ARG A 109 9.44 1.19 -11.66
CA ARG A 109 8.53 2.33 -11.67
C ARG A 109 8.48 2.92 -10.27
N TRP A 110 8.50 4.24 -10.20
CA TRP A 110 8.28 4.98 -8.96
C TRP A 110 7.24 6.07 -9.24
N SER A 111 6.39 6.40 -8.28
CA SER A 111 5.50 7.57 -8.38
C SER A 111 5.24 8.17 -7.01
N THR A 112 5.14 9.50 -6.97
CA THR A 112 4.50 10.16 -5.84
C THR A 112 2.99 9.93 -5.97
N LEU A 113 2.38 9.24 -5.01
CA LEU A 113 0.96 8.90 -5.03
C LEU A 113 0.36 9.00 -3.63
N ASP A 114 -0.61 9.89 -3.48
CA ASP A 114 -1.50 9.88 -2.32
C ASP A 114 -2.62 8.85 -2.53
N LEU A 115 -2.54 7.75 -1.79
CA LEU A 115 -3.49 6.63 -1.86
C LEU A 115 -4.89 6.99 -1.38
N LEU A 116 -5.09 8.15 -0.73
CA LEU A 116 -6.39 8.68 -0.34
C LEU A 116 -6.93 9.72 -1.35
N SER A 117 -6.16 10.08 -2.37
CA SER A 117 -6.55 11.04 -3.41
C SER A 117 -7.23 10.33 -4.59
N ALA A 118 -8.55 10.44 -4.67
CA ALA A 118 -9.34 9.84 -5.76
C ALA A 118 -8.86 10.27 -7.16
N SER A 119 -8.44 11.53 -7.33
CA SER A 119 -7.93 12.02 -8.61
C SER A 119 -6.60 11.37 -9.01
N GLN A 120 -5.67 11.18 -8.06
CA GLN A 120 -4.40 10.52 -8.38
C GLN A 120 -4.57 9.03 -8.64
N ILE A 121 -5.53 8.37 -7.97
CA ILE A 121 -5.89 6.98 -8.25
C ILE A 121 -6.41 6.84 -9.68
N LEU A 122 -7.27 7.76 -10.14
CA LEU A 122 -7.71 7.79 -11.55
C LEU A 122 -6.54 7.97 -12.52
N ASP A 123 -5.61 8.87 -12.21
CA ASP A 123 -4.46 9.09 -13.09
C ASP A 123 -3.65 7.79 -13.22
N VAL A 124 -3.36 7.10 -12.12
CA VAL A 124 -2.64 5.82 -12.16
C VAL A 124 -3.43 4.75 -12.92
N GLU A 125 -4.73 4.66 -12.71
CA GLU A 125 -5.61 3.71 -13.41
C GLU A 125 -5.67 3.99 -14.92
N ASN A 126 -5.73 5.25 -15.33
CA ASN A 126 -5.85 5.64 -16.74
C ASN A 126 -4.54 5.47 -17.53
N PHE A 127 -3.39 5.54 -16.85
CA PHE A 127 -2.07 5.53 -17.49
C PHE A 127 -1.25 4.26 -17.19
N GLY A 128 -1.78 3.32 -16.41
CA GLY A 128 -1.04 2.16 -15.92
C GLY A 128 -1.75 0.82 -16.12
N ASP A 129 -0.98 -0.26 -15.95
CA ASP A 129 -1.52 -1.60 -15.81
C ASP A 129 -2.17 -1.77 -14.42
N GLU A 130 -3.30 -2.48 -14.37
CA GLU A 130 -3.83 -3.01 -13.11
C GLU A 130 -2.83 -3.99 -12.47
N TYR A 131 -2.87 -4.12 -11.14
CA TYR A 131 -1.91 -4.92 -10.38
C TYR A 131 -2.45 -6.30 -9.98
N ASP A 132 -1.55 -7.28 -9.91
CA ASP A 132 -1.82 -8.66 -9.52
C ASP A 132 -1.39 -8.94 -8.07
N VAL A 133 -0.42 -8.18 -7.56
CA VAL A 133 0.05 -8.23 -6.18
C VAL A 133 0.22 -6.80 -5.66
N ILE A 134 -0.37 -6.52 -4.50
CA ILE A 134 -0.18 -5.26 -3.76
C ILE A 134 0.52 -5.59 -2.45
N ILE A 135 1.58 -4.86 -2.14
CA ILE A 135 2.43 -5.05 -0.96
C ILE A 135 2.28 -3.83 -0.07
N ASP A 136 1.86 -4.06 1.17
CA ASP A 136 1.71 -3.06 2.22
C ASP A 136 2.56 -3.47 3.42
N LYS A 137 3.61 -2.71 3.71
CA LYS A 137 4.41 -2.89 4.93
C LYS A 137 4.24 -1.66 5.82
N SER A 138 3.30 -1.75 6.76
CA SER A 138 2.88 -0.67 7.67
C SER A 138 2.34 0.61 7.04
N THR A 139 2.01 0.62 5.75
CA THR A 139 1.35 1.76 5.12
C THR A 139 -0.08 1.92 5.64
N SER A 140 -0.83 0.82 5.73
CA SER A 140 -2.16 0.82 6.37
C SER A 140 -2.11 1.17 7.86
N ASP A 141 -0.97 0.92 8.54
CA ASP A 141 -0.77 1.38 9.91
C ASP A 141 -0.65 2.91 9.97
N ALA A 142 0.17 3.51 9.12
CA ALA A 142 0.31 4.97 9.05
C ALA A 142 -1.01 5.65 8.64
N ILE A 143 -1.67 5.14 7.61
CA ILE A 143 -2.96 5.67 7.11
C ILE A 143 -4.03 5.63 8.19
N SER A 144 -4.02 4.62 9.07
CA SER A 144 -4.99 4.53 10.16
C SER A 144 -4.84 5.58 11.25
N CYS A 145 -3.74 6.33 11.26
CA CYS A 145 -3.51 7.46 12.14
C CYS A 145 -3.92 8.80 11.51
N ALA A 146 -4.38 8.80 10.25
CA ALA A 146 -4.88 10.01 9.59
C ALA A 146 -6.31 10.36 10.03
N GLU A 147 -6.70 11.60 9.77
CA GLU A 147 -8.09 12.04 9.94
C GLU A 147 -9.03 11.33 8.94
N ASP A 148 -10.32 11.27 9.28
CA ASP A 148 -11.33 10.77 8.37
C ASP A 148 -11.38 11.59 7.07
N VAL A 149 -11.65 10.92 5.96
CA VAL A 149 -11.69 11.52 4.63
C VAL A 149 -13.11 11.94 4.32
N ALA A 150 -13.30 13.22 3.99
CA ALA A 150 -14.59 13.75 3.58
C ALA A 150 -14.90 13.31 2.13
N VAL A 151 -15.99 12.57 1.93
CA VAL A 151 -16.43 12.12 0.59
C VAL A 151 -17.91 12.39 0.37
N ASP A 152 -18.31 12.50 -0.90
CA ASP A 152 -19.71 12.62 -1.31
C ASP A 152 -20.30 11.20 -1.53
N LEU A 153 -21.53 10.96 -1.04
CA LEU A 153 -22.26 9.71 -1.24
C LEU A 153 -23.37 9.81 -2.30
N PRO A 154 -23.64 8.74 -3.09
CA PRO A 154 -22.91 7.46 -3.11
C PRO A 154 -21.47 7.61 -3.62
N TYR A 155 -20.54 6.89 -3.01
CA TYR A 155 -19.13 7.02 -3.29
C TYR A 155 -18.71 6.18 -4.51
N CYS A 156 -18.13 6.85 -5.48
CA CYS A 156 -17.38 6.27 -6.58
C CYS A 156 -16.29 7.25 -6.98
N ILE A 157 -15.25 6.74 -7.64
CA ILE A 157 -14.22 7.61 -8.20
C ILE A 157 -14.77 8.20 -9.52
N ASN A 158 -14.72 9.53 -9.68
CA ASN A 158 -15.30 10.26 -10.82
C ASN A 158 -14.27 11.18 -11.49
N THR A 159 -14.18 11.13 -12.82
CA THR A 159 -13.32 11.98 -13.69
C THR A 159 -13.89 13.38 -13.92
N THR A 160 -15.20 13.54 -13.78
CA THR A 160 -15.89 14.79 -14.08
C THR A 160 -16.06 15.63 -12.82
N ASN A 161 -15.38 16.77 -12.80
CA ASN A 161 -15.55 17.83 -11.81
C ASN A 161 -16.91 18.55 -11.94
N THR A 162 -17.94 17.83 -12.41
CA THR A 162 -19.21 18.41 -12.85
C THR A 162 -20.22 18.39 -11.72
N ASN A 163 -20.48 19.59 -11.22
CA ASN A 163 -21.71 20.02 -10.56
C ASN A 163 -22.30 19.01 -9.58
N ARG A 164 -21.91 19.18 -8.31
CA ARG A 164 -22.60 18.56 -7.16
C ARG A 164 -24.10 18.54 -7.40
N SER A 165 -24.64 17.35 -7.57
CA SER A 165 -26.09 17.20 -7.53
C SER A 165 -26.52 17.61 -6.12
N PRO A 166 -27.55 18.46 -5.95
CA PRO A 166 -27.95 18.98 -4.63
C PRO A 166 -28.38 17.91 -3.60
N ALA A 167 -28.35 16.62 -3.95
CA ALA A 167 -28.68 15.48 -3.11
C ALA A 167 -27.47 14.71 -2.56
N GLN A 168 -26.22 15.12 -2.85
CA GLN A 168 -25.03 14.45 -2.32
C GLN A 168 -24.83 14.80 -0.84
N LYS A 169 -24.83 13.76 0.02
CA LYS A 169 -24.49 13.90 1.43
C LYS A 169 -22.99 13.72 1.61
N GLN A 170 -22.34 14.69 2.22
CA GLN A 170 -20.93 14.57 2.61
C GLN A 170 -20.84 13.73 3.90
N GLU A 171 -19.97 12.74 3.91
CA GLU A 171 -19.69 11.89 5.07
C GLU A 171 -18.19 11.84 5.33
N MET A 172 -17.83 11.67 6.61
CA MET A 172 -16.46 11.44 7.04
C MET A 172 -16.23 9.92 7.09
N ILE A 173 -15.30 9.43 6.29
CA ILE A 173 -15.03 8.01 6.15
C ILE A 173 -13.64 7.68 6.69
N TYR A 174 -13.57 6.61 7.47
CA TYR A 174 -12.30 6.08 7.96
C TYR A 174 -11.30 5.87 6.81
N PRO A 175 -10.07 6.42 6.87
CA PRO A 175 -9.14 6.44 5.75
C PRO A 175 -8.75 5.05 5.23
N LEU A 176 -8.73 4.02 6.09
CA LEU A 176 -8.46 2.65 5.64
C LEU A 176 -9.57 2.09 4.73
N HIS A 177 -10.82 2.53 4.91
CA HIS A 177 -11.92 2.16 4.01
C HIS A 177 -11.71 2.79 2.63
N ILE A 178 -11.28 4.05 2.59
CA ILE A 178 -10.94 4.73 1.33
C ILE A 178 -9.76 4.04 0.65
N LEU A 179 -8.68 3.73 1.39
CA LEU A 179 -7.55 2.95 0.88
C LEU A 179 -8.03 1.64 0.24
N ALA A 180 -8.83 0.84 0.95
CA ALA A 180 -9.31 -0.44 0.44
C ALA A 180 -10.16 -0.28 -0.84
N ILE A 181 -11.00 0.75 -0.93
CA ILE A 181 -11.76 1.07 -2.13
C ILE A 181 -10.83 1.47 -3.28
N HIS A 182 -9.88 2.37 -3.04
CA HIS A 182 -8.95 2.86 -4.04
C HIS A 182 -8.04 1.75 -4.59
N LEU A 183 -7.49 0.90 -3.72
CA LEU A 183 -6.70 -0.25 -4.16
C LEU A 183 -7.53 -1.21 -5.02
N ALA A 184 -8.85 -1.31 -4.78
CA ALA A 184 -9.73 -2.15 -5.59
C ALA A 184 -9.99 -1.61 -7.01
N TYR A 185 -9.76 -0.30 -7.27
CA TYR A 185 -9.71 0.25 -8.64
C TYR A 185 -8.38 -0.05 -9.33
N LEU A 186 -7.29 -0.15 -8.58
CA LEU A 186 -5.97 -0.45 -9.12
C LEU A 186 -5.72 -1.96 -9.30
N ALA A 187 -6.55 -2.82 -8.69
CA ALA A 187 -6.33 -4.26 -8.60
C ALA A 187 -7.17 -5.06 -9.61
N ARG A 188 -6.53 -6.00 -10.31
CA ARG A 188 -7.25 -7.01 -11.12
C ARG A 188 -8.09 -7.94 -10.23
N PRO A 189 -9.18 -8.53 -10.74
CA PRO A 189 -9.82 -9.66 -10.08
C PRO A 189 -8.80 -10.74 -9.74
N ASN A 190 -8.87 -11.29 -8.52
CA ASN A 190 -7.91 -12.22 -7.93
C ASN A 190 -6.55 -11.62 -7.53
N CYS A 191 -6.32 -10.32 -7.64
CA CYS A 191 -5.14 -9.66 -7.07
C CYS A 191 -5.00 -9.97 -5.57
N LEU A 192 -3.76 -10.12 -5.09
CA LEU A 192 -3.47 -10.37 -3.69
C LEU A 192 -2.90 -9.11 -3.03
N TRP A 193 -3.60 -8.59 -2.02
CA TRP A 193 -3.09 -7.55 -1.14
C TRP A 193 -2.44 -8.23 0.09
N ILE A 194 -1.11 -8.16 0.16
CA ILE A 194 -0.29 -8.77 1.21
C ILE A 194 0.15 -7.66 2.15
N VAL A 195 -0.28 -7.77 3.40
CA VAL A 195 -0.12 -6.72 4.41
C VAL A 195 0.69 -7.25 5.58
N LEU A 196 1.77 -6.55 5.94
CA LEU A 196 2.42 -6.69 7.24
C LEU A 196 2.04 -5.49 8.10
N SER A 197 1.31 -5.74 9.17
CA SER A 197 0.79 -4.70 10.06
C SER A 197 1.15 -4.98 11.51
N TYR A 198 1.30 -3.93 12.31
CA TYR A 198 1.41 -4.05 13.77
C TYR A 198 0.07 -4.47 14.41
N SER A 199 -1.06 -4.18 13.76
CA SER A 199 -2.39 -4.35 14.37
C SER A 199 -2.97 -5.74 14.11
N SER A 200 -3.37 -6.42 15.20
CA SER A 200 -4.11 -7.69 15.16
C SER A 200 -5.56 -7.58 14.67
N SER A 201 -6.05 -6.36 14.54
CA SER A 201 -7.45 -6.04 14.19
C SER A 201 -7.51 -5.07 13.01
N ARG A 202 -6.46 -5.02 12.18
CA ARG A 202 -6.33 -4.05 11.08
C ARG A 202 -7.55 -4.02 10.16
N PHE A 203 -8.12 -5.18 9.88
CA PHE A 203 -9.27 -5.36 8.99
C PHE A 203 -10.51 -5.95 9.69
N SER A 204 -10.57 -5.90 11.03
CA SER A 204 -11.70 -6.49 11.76
C SER A 204 -13.03 -5.73 11.55
N SER A 205 -12.96 -4.45 11.18
CA SER A 205 -14.12 -3.57 11.02
C SER A 205 -14.67 -3.53 9.59
N TRP A 206 -14.29 -4.46 8.72
CA TRP A 206 -14.90 -4.55 7.38
C TRP A 206 -16.39 -4.86 7.40
N GLU A 207 -16.85 -5.56 8.43
CA GLU A 207 -18.27 -5.85 8.66
C GLU A 207 -19.02 -4.65 9.27
N ASP A 208 -18.29 -3.71 9.89
CA ASP A 208 -18.87 -2.50 10.45
C ASP A 208 -19.22 -1.53 9.31
N ALA A 209 -20.52 -1.32 9.14
CA ALA A 209 -21.16 -0.76 7.95
C ALA A 209 -20.47 0.50 7.40
N THR A 210 -19.80 0.35 6.25
CA THR A 210 -19.61 1.50 5.36
C THR A 210 -20.97 2.18 5.13
N PRO A 211 -21.04 3.52 5.16
CA PRO A 211 -22.32 4.19 5.11
C PRO A 211 -23.04 3.88 3.79
N PRO A 212 -24.40 3.82 3.79
CA PRO A 212 -25.18 3.50 2.60
C PRO A 212 -24.76 4.35 1.39
N GLY A 213 -24.45 3.68 0.28
CA GLY A 213 -23.92 4.33 -0.92
C GLY A 213 -22.40 4.23 -1.06
N SER A 214 -21.69 3.70 -0.07
CA SER A 214 -20.28 3.30 -0.22
C SER A 214 -20.16 1.85 -0.71
N PRO A 215 -19.09 1.51 -1.46
CA PRO A 215 -18.76 0.11 -1.74
C PRO A 215 -18.55 -0.69 -0.46
N LYS A 216 -19.10 -1.90 -0.42
CA LYS A 216 -18.96 -2.80 0.72
C LYS A 216 -17.62 -3.54 0.67
N LEU A 217 -16.79 -3.36 1.70
CA LEU A 217 -15.40 -3.83 1.72
C LEU A 217 -15.29 -5.36 1.69
N ASP A 218 -16.15 -6.04 2.45
CA ASP A 218 -16.30 -7.50 2.49
C ASP A 218 -16.74 -8.12 1.15
N GLN A 219 -17.33 -7.31 0.25
CA GLN A 219 -17.70 -7.75 -1.09
C GLN A 219 -16.58 -7.53 -2.11
N ILE A 220 -15.72 -6.54 -1.93
CA ILE A 220 -14.64 -6.22 -2.88
C ILE A 220 -13.33 -6.93 -2.54
N TRP A 221 -13.13 -7.28 -1.27
CA TRP A 221 -11.95 -8.00 -0.80
C TRP A 221 -12.34 -9.15 0.14
N GLU A 222 -11.75 -10.32 -0.10
CA GLU A 222 -11.94 -11.51 0.72
C GLU A 222 -10.70 -11.77 1.59
N MET A 223 -10.86 -11.93 2.90
CA MET A 223 -9.75 -12.29 3.79
C MET A 223 -9.36 -13.77 3.60
N HIS A 224 -8.21 -14.01 2.96
CA HIS A 224 -7.71 -15.37 2.69
C HIS A 224 -6.83 -15.91 3.81
N ARG A 225 -6.11 -15.03 4.51
CA ARG A 225 -5.20 -15.43 5.59
C ARG A 225 -5.00 -14.31 6.59
N HIS A 226 -4.90 -14.68 7.86
CA HIS A 226 -4.41 -13.84 8.96
C HIS A 226 -3.47 -14.69 9.84
N GLU A 227 -2.21 -14.29 9.95
CA GLU A 227 -1.22 -14.97 10.78
C GLU A 227 -0.53 -14.01 11.75
N LYS A 228 -0.15 -14.53 12.90
CA LYS A 228 0.68 -13.83 13.89
C LYS A 228 2.13 -14.20 13.64
N ILE A 229 2.99 -13.19 13.59
CA ILE A 229 4.43 -13.34 13.41
C ILE A 229 5.11 -12.78 14.66
N GLU A 230 5.64 -13.67 15.47
CA GLU A 230 6.45 -13.32 16.62
C GLU A 230 7.79 -12.74 16.14
N GLN A 231 8.14 -11.56 16.63
CA GLN A 231 9.43 -10.95 16.33
C GLN A 231 10.52 -11.56 17.20
N PRO A 232 11.75 -11.72 16.65
CA PRO A 232 12.88 -12.11 17.47
C PRO A 232 13.04 -11.10 18.61
N PRO A 233 13.41 -11.57 19.82
CA PRO A 233 13.66 -10.67 20.93
C PRO A 233 14.81 -9.72 20.59
N ASP A 234 14.70 -8.46 21.02
CA ASP A 234 15.80 -7.52 20.91
C ASP A 234 16.98 -8.04 21.76
N PRO A 235 18.17 -8.28 21.15
CA PRO A 235 19.34 -8.79 21.86
C PRO A 235 19.77 -7.92 23.05
N GLU A 236 19.42 -6.63 23.06
CA GLU A 236 19.72 -5.69 24.14
C GLU A 236 18.61 -5.60 25.21
N ASP A 237 17.48 -6.29 25.01
CA ASP A 237 16.36 -6.28 25.95
C ASP A 237 16.66 -7.13 27.18
N ASN A 238 17.07 -6.46 28.25
CA ASN A 238 17.43 -7.08 29.53
C ASN A 238 16.23 -7.19 30.50
N VAL A 239 15.00 -7.00 30.01
CA VAL A 239 13.77 -7.08 30.82
C VAL A 239 12.78 -8.08 30.22
N HIS A 240 11.82 -8.55 31.02
CA HIS A 240 10.86 -9.58 30.61
C HIS A 240 9.67 -8.97 29.83
N ARG A 241 9.93 -8.28 28.72
CA ARG A 241 8.84 -7.78 27.87
C ARG A 241 8.12 -8.95 27.20
N PRO A 242 6.79 -8.87 27.06
CA PRO A 242 6.07 -9.78 26.17
C PRO A 242 6.64 -9.68 24.75
N PRO A 243 6.61 -10.79 23.98
CA PRO A 243 7.06 -10.77 22.61
C PRO A 243 6.23 -9.79 21.77
N THR A 244 6.91 -9.04 20.91
CA THR A 244 6.25 -8.19 19.92
C THR A 244 5.67 -9.07 18.82
N MET A 245 4.38 -8.89 18.54
CA MET A 245 3.67 -9.60 17.49
C MET A 245 3.40 -8.66 16.33
N HIS A 246 3.75 -9.08 15.12
CA HIS A 246 3.26 -8.49 13.88
C HIS A 246 2.22 -9.41 13.25
N HIS A 247 1.46 -8.88 12.31
CA HIS A 247 0.34 -9.57 11.71
C HIS A 247 0.44 -9.54 10.19
N LEU A 248 0.45 -10.73 9.60
CA LEU A 248 0.35 -10.90 8.16
C LEU A 248 -1.12 -11.07 7.78
N TYR A 249 -1.59 -10.26 6.84
CA TYR A 249 -2.87 -10.46 6.19
C TYR A 249 -2.65 -10.71 4.70
N ILE A 250 -3.45 -11.61 4.13
CA ILE A 250 -3.55 -11.78 2.68
C ILE A 250 -5.02 -11.64 2.32
N LEU A 251 -5.33 -10.60 1.55
CA LEU A 251 -6.67 -10.29 1.10
C LEU A 251 -6.72 -10.45 -0.42
N LYS A 252 -7.80 -11.02 -0.93
CA LYS A 252 -7.95 -11.31 -2.36
C LYS A 252 -9.02 -10.43 -2.97
N ARG A 253 -8.69 -9.77 -4.07
CA ARG A 253 -9.64 -8.96 -4.85
C ARG A 253 -10.71 -9.87 -5.46
N THR A 254 -11.98 -9.56 -5.23
CA THR A 254 -13.11 -10.27 -5.84
C THR A 254 -13.35 -9.80 -7.28
N ASP A 255 -14.37 -10.36 -7.94
CA ASP A 255 -14.84 -9.97 -9.27
C ASP A 255 -15.87 -8.82 -9.23
N VAL A 256 -16.20 -8.29 -8.05
CA VAL A 256 -17.14 -7.18 -7.90
C VAL A 256 -16.62 -5.95 -8.64
N VAL A 257 -17.36 -5.50 -9.65
CA VAL A 257 -17.02 -4.31 -10.45
C VAL A 257 -17.41 -3.04 -9.69
N LEU A 258 -16.48 -2.10 -9.60
CA LEU A 258 -16.74 -0.78 -9.01
C LEU A 258 -17.29 0.17 -10.08
N ASN A 259 -18.33 0.92 -9.74
CA ASN A 259 -18.93 1.90 -10.64
C ASN A 259 -17.96 3.05 -10.91
N ARG A 260 -17.91 3.50 -12.16
CA ARG A 260 -17.18 4.70 -12.59
C ARG A 260 -18.18 5.71 -13.14
N VAL A 261 -17.98 6.98 -12.81
CA VAL A 261 -18.64 8.07 -13.54
C VAL A 261 -17.58 8.64 -14.47
N ILE A 262 -17.80 8.44 -15.78
CA ILE A 262 -16.93 8.88 -16.88
C ILE A 262 -17.48 10.18 -17.47
#